data_AF-A0A6N2TVE6-F1
#
_entry.id   AF-A0A6N2TVE6-F1
#
_cell.length_a   1.000
_cell.length_b   1.000
_cell.length_c   1.000
_cell.angle_alpha   90.00
_cell.angle_beta   90.00
_cell.angle_gamma   90.00
#
_symmetry.space_group_name_H-M   'P 1'
#
loop_
_entity.id
_entity.type
_entity.pdbx_description
1 polymer ?
#
loop_
_entity_poly.entity_id
_entity_poly.type
_entity_poly.pdbx_seq_one_letter_code
_entity_poly.pdbx_strand_id
1 'polypeptide(L)'
;MDFSKRNYYADFIKEEVDFYLKEANFDSRERLLFLLRNEKVPIEEIAEKMNCSVSTINRINRTMKKKIIKSSDGYYYGISKTWK
;
A
#
# COMPACT_ATOMS: atom_id res chain seq x y z
N MET A 1 -1.76 13.46 7.15
CA MET A 1 -0.96 12.44 6.42
C MET A 1 -0.26 13.13 5.26
N ASP A 2 1.07 13.07 5.22
CA ASP A 2 1.85 13.69 4.15
C ASP A 2 2.22 12.64 3.09
N PHE A 3 1.39 12.56 2.05
CA PHE A 3 1.62 11.66 0.92
C PHE A 3 2.76 12.12 -0.01
N SER A 4 3.38 13.28 0.26
CA SER A 4 4.51 13.84 -0.50
C SER A 4 5.83 13.12 -0.18
N LYS A 5 5.95 12.49 1.01
CA LYS A 5 7.13 11.67 1.34
C LYS A 5 7.22 10.41 0.48
N ARG A 6 8.33 10.27 -0.26
CA ARG A 6 8.65 9.10 -1.12
C ARG A 6 8.62 7.77 -0.36
N ASN A 7 9.08 7.76 0.89
CA ASN A 7 9.13 6.59 1.79
C ASN A 7 8.21 6.73 3.02
N TYR A 8 7.02 7.29 2.85
CA TYR A 8 6.03 7.28 3.93
C TYR A 8 5.49 5.85 4.17
N TYR A 9 5.54 5.41 5.42
CA TYR A 9 4.89 4.21 5.94
C TYR A 9 3.65 4.68 6.72
N ALA A 10 2.46 4.30 6.27
CA ALA A 10 1.27 4.35 7.11
C ALA A 10 1.20 3.03 7.86
N ASP A 11 1.16 3.06 9.19
CA ASP A 11 0.87 1.87 9.99
C ASP A 11 -0.63 1.57 9.83
N PHE A 12 -0.99 0.74 8.85
CA PHE A 12 -2.37 0.29 8.68
C PHE A 12 -2.72 -0.74 9.75
N ILE A 13 -3.93 -0.66 10.31
CA ILE A 13 -4.43 -1.76 11.15
C ILE A 13 -4.79 -2.97 10.27
N LYS A 14 -4.83 -4.16 10.87
CA LYS A 14 -5.07 -5.43 10.14
C LYS A 14 -6.36 -5.39 9.30
N GLU A 15 -7.41 -4.74 9.81
CA GLU A 15 -8.69 -4.58 9.12
C GLU A 15 -8.57 -3.70 7.87
N GLU A 16 -7.79 -2.63 7.92
CA GLU A 16 -7.52 -1.78 6.75
C GLU A 16 -6.70 -2.52 5.70
N VAL A 17 -5.71 -3.31 6.13
CA VAL A 17 -4.92 -4.14 5.22
C VAL A 17 -5.83 -5.12 4.48
N ASP A 18 -6.72 -5.81 5.17
CA ASP A 18 -7.68 -6.72 4.54
C ASP A 18 -8.65 -5.99 3.60
N PHE A 19 -9.15 -4.82 4.00
CA PHE A 19 -9.98 -3.96 3.17
C PHE A 19 -9.30 -3.61 1.85
N TYR A 20 -8.07 -3.05 1.89
CA TYR A 20 -7.36 -2.68 0.66
C TYR A 20 -6.95 -3.90 -0.16
N LEU A 21 -6.63 -5.04 0.45
CA LEU A 21 -6.35 -6.26 -0.29
C LEU A 21 -7.55 -6.75 -1.10
N LYS A 22 -8.78 -6.53 -0.60
CA LYS A 22 -10.03 -6.89 -1.28
C LYS A 22 -10.49 -5.82 -2.27
N GLU A 23 -10.55 -4.56 -1.85
CA GLU A 23 -11.17 -3.46 -2.61
C GLU A 23 -10.22 -2.80 -3.60
N ALA A 24 -8.92 -2.72 -3.30
CA ALA A 24 -8.00 -1.91 -4.10
C ALA A 24 -7.58 -2.53 -5.45
N ASN A 25 -8.18 -3.67 -5.82
CA ASN A 25 -7.94 -4.40 -7.07
C ASN A 25 -6.45 -4.47 -7.43
N PHE A 26 -5.65 -4.89 -6.45
CA PHE A 26 -4.20 -5.02 -6.58
C PHE A 26 -3.83 -6.21 -7.45
N ASP A 27 -2.84 -6.00 -8.31
CA ASP A 27 -2.15 -7.09 -9.00
C ASP A 27 -1.27 -7.89 -8.01
N SER A 28 -0.89 -9.12 -8.36
CA SER A 28 -0.11 -10.01 -7.47
C SER A 28 1.16 -9.34 -6.94
N ARG A 29 1.82 -8.51 -7.78
CA ARG A 29 3.02 -7.76 -7.40
C ARG A 29 2.72 -6.61 -6.44
N GLU A 30 1.59 -5.93 -6.63
CA GLU A 30 1.16 -4.83 -5.76
C GLU A 30 0.72 -5.37 -4.39
N ARG A 31 0.01 -6.50 -4.35
CA ARG A 31 -0.35 -7.20 -3.11
C ARG A 31 0.89 -7.59 -2.30
N LEU A 32 1.87 -8.22 -2.95
CA LEU A 32 3.10 -8.62 -2.29
C LEU A 32 3.87 -7.41 -1.74
N LEU A 33 3.97 -6.34 -2.54
CA LEU A 33 4.61 -5.10 -2.11
C LEU A 33 3.88 -4.46 -0.92
N PHE A 34 2.53 -4.47 -0.92
CA PHE A 34 1.72 -3.91 0.16
C PHE A 34 1.93 -4.67 1.48
N LEU A 35 1.91 -6.00 1.45
CA LEU A 35 2.16 -6.85 2.61
C LEU A 35 3.56 -6.63 3.18
N LEU A 36 4.59 -6.71 2.35
CA LEU A 36 5.99 -6.53 2.78
C LEU A 36 6.23 -5.13 3.36
N ARG A 37 5.55 -4.10 2.82
CA ARG A 37 5.62 -2.73 3.34
C ARG A 37 4.94 -2.60 4.70
N ASN A 38 3.86 -3.35 4.93
CA ASN A 38 3.19 -3.39 6.22
C ASN A 38 4.00 -4.15 7.29
N GLU A 39 4.79 -5.14 6.87
CA GLU A 39 5.78 -5.84 7.72
C GLU A 39 7.04 -5.00 8.00
N LYS A 40 7.07 -3.73 7.58
CA LYS A 40 8.20 -2.78 7.77
C LYS A 40 9.50 -3.23 7.08
N VAL A 41 9.41 -4.07 6.05
CA VAL A 41 10.56 -4.48 5.25
C VAL A 41 11.07 -3.29 4.42
N PRO A 42 12.38 -3.01 4.41
CA PRO A 42 12.93 -1.92 3.61
C PRO A 42 12.79 -2.18 2.11
N ILE A 43 12.67 -1.11 1.32
CA ILE A 43 12.43 -1.19 -0.13
C ILE A 43 13.53 -1.97 -0.87
N GLU A 44 14.76 -1.85 -0.41
CA GLU A 44 15.92 -2.54 -0.98
C GLU A 44 15.77 -4.06 -0.83
N GLU A 45 15.43 -4.53 0.38
CA GLU A 45 15.19 -5.95 0.63
C GLU A 45 13.95 -6.46 -0.12
N ILE A 46 12.91 -5.63 -0.25
CA ILE A 46 11.75 -5.97 -1.09
C ILE A 46 12.15 -6.10 -2.56
N ALA A 47 13.02 -5.22 -3.05
CA ALA A 47 13.52 -5.26 -4.42
C ALA A 47 14.31 -6.56 -4.68
N GLU A 48 15.14 -6.98 -3.72
CA GLU A 48 15.84 -8.26 -3.76
C GLU A 48 14.86 -9.45 -3.75
N LYS A 49 13.90 -9.47 -2.80
CA LYS A 49 12.89 -10.53 -2.69
C LYS A 49 12.01 -10.66 -3.95
N MET A 50 11.66 -9.54 -4.56
CA MET A 50 10.88 -9.50 -5.80
C MET A 50 11.74 -9.64 -7.07
N ASN A 51 13.06 -9.84 -6.92
CA ASN A 51 14.04 -9.94 -8.00
C ASN A 51 13.90 -8.79 -9.03
N CYS A 52 13.76 -7.56 -8.53
CA CYS A 52 13.48 -6.37 -9.35
C CYS A 52 14.36 -5.20 -8.92
N SER A 53 14.55 -4.23 -9.80
CA SER A 53 15.23 -2.98 -9.42
C SER A 53 14.38 -2.14 -8.46
N VAL A 54 15.04 -1.38 -7.59
CA VAL A 54 14.38 -0.39 -6.70
C VAL A 54 13.51 0.59 -7.48
N SER A 55 13.94 0.98 -8.68
CA SER A 55 13.16 1.81 -9.62
C SER A 55 11.83 1.17 -10.02
N THR A 56 11.84 -0.15 -10.25
CA THR A 56 10.64 -0.94 -10.58
C THR A 56 9.70 -0.99 -9.39
N ILE A 57 10.21 -1.25 -8.19
CA ILE A 57 9.41 -1.22 -6.96
C ILE A 57 8.79 0.15 -6.74
N ASN A 58 9.53 1.24 -6.97
CA ASN A 58 9.01 2.59 -6.86
C ASN A 58 7.88 2.87 -7.86
N ARG A 59 7.97 2.33 -9.09
CA ARG A 59 6.89 2.43 -10.08
C ARG A 59 5.64 1.70 -9.62
N ILE A 60 5.79 0.46 -9.14
CA ILE A 60 4.68 -0.35 -8.61
C ILE A 60 4.06 0.35 -7.39
N ASN A 61 4.87 0.87 -6.49
CA ASN A 61 4.42 1.62 -5.31
C ASN A 61 3.59 2.84 -5.69
N ARG A 62 3.96 3.58 -6.75
CA ARG A 62 3.15 4.71 -7.25
C ARG A 62 1.79 4.26 -7.77
N THR A 63 1.73 3.15 -8.52
CA THR A 63 0.47 2.60 -9.04
C THR A 63 -0.41 2.10 -7.90
N MET A 64 0.17 1.32 -6.98
CA MET A 64 -0.48 0.83 -5.76
C MET A 64 -1.07 1.98 -4.93
N LYS A 65 -0.30 3.05 -4.67
CA LYS A 65 -0.79 4.25 -3.96
C LYS A 65 -1.98 4.89 -4.67
N LYS A 66 -1.96 5.01 -6.00
CA LYS A 66 -3.11 5.54 -6.75
C LYS A 66 -4.35 4.66 -6.58
N LYS A 67 -4.19 3.33 -6.58
CA LYS A 67 -5.29 2.39 -6.35
C LYS A 67 -5.84 2.51 -4.93
N ILE A 68 -4.96 2.60 -3.92
CA ILE A 68 -5.36 2.85 -2.52
C ILE A 68 -6.17 4.14 -2.43
N ILE A 69 -5.65 5.26 -2.94
CA ILE A 69 -6.33 6.56 -2.90
C ILE A 69 -7.70 6.48 -3.60
N LYS A 70 -7.77 5.83 -4.76
CA LYS A 70 -9.03 5.63 -5.50
C LYS A 70 -10.03 4.75 -4.75
N SER A 71 -9.56 3.75 -4.02
CA SER A 71 -10.44 2.84 -3.25
C SER A 71 -10.80 3.41 -1.88
N SER A 72 -10.01 4.39 -1.44
CA SER A 72 -10.22 5.20 -0.25
C SER A 72 -11.16 6.39 -0.50
N ASP A 73 -11.82 6.48 -1.66
CA ASP A 73 -12.79 7.54 -1.97
C ASP A 73 -14.00 7.40 -1.04
N GLY A 74 -13.90 8.01 0.15
CA GLY A 74 -14.82 7.90 1.29
C GLY A 74 -14.23 7.35 2.59
N TYR A 75 -13.03 6.74 2.57
CA TYR A 75 -12.36 6.22 3.76
C TYR A 75 -11.30 7.21 4.26
N TYR A 76 -11.69 8.10 5.16
CA TYR A 76 -10.74 8.98 5.86
C TYR A 76 -10.34 8.32 7.18
N TYR A 77 -9.04 8.10 7.34
CA TYR A 77 -8.41 7.55 8.54
C TYR A 77 -9.01 8.16 9.82
N GLY A 78 -9.64 7.32 10.64
CA GLY A 78 -10.15 7.67 11.97
C GLY A 78 -11.68 7.81 12.12
N ILE A 79 -12.47 7.87 11.05
CA ILE A 79 -13.94 7.80 11.14
C ILE A 79 -14.46 7.06 9.91
N SER A 80 -14.86 5.80 10.08
CA SER A 80 -15.76 5.18 9.12
C SER A 80 -17.07 5.98 9.11
N LYS A 81 -17.45 6.57 7.97
CA LYS A 81 -18.80 7.16 7.80
C LYS A 81 -19.88 6.10 7.53
N THR A 82 -19.48 4.84 7.35
CA THR A 82 -20.37 3.79 6.80
C THR A 82 -19.98 2.40 7.30
N TRP A 83 -19.58 2.28 8.58
CA TRP A 83 -19.66 0.99 9.26
C TRP A 83 -21.02 0.94 9.95
N LYS A 84 -21.88 0.09 9.41
CA LYS A 84 -23.22 -0.20 9.92
C LYS A 84 -23.23 -1.63 10.42
#